data_AF-A0A8S2Y1A6-F1
#
_entry.id   AF-A0A8S2Y1A6-F1
#
_cell.length_a   1.000
_cell.length_b   1.000
_cell.length_c   1.000
_cell.angle_alpha   90.00
_cell.angle_beta   90.00
_cell.angle_gamma   90.00
#
_symmetry.space_group_name_H-M   'P 1'
#
loop_
_entity.id
_entity.type
_entity.pdbx_description
1 polymer ?
#
loop_
_entity_poly.entity_id
_entity_poly.type
_entity_poly.pdbx_seq_one_letter_code
_entity_poly.pdbx_strand_id
1 'polypeptide(L)'
;MNSNVPSDVMELERDTFFDFVKQYSGEKVANLLEFQDITNVNYLLTCKDPLEILLLDSDDLIELKKATCLKLNNNSFTVLPGVKKNHRRNLPTV
;
A
#
# COMPACT_ATOMS: atom_id res chain seq x y z
N MET A 1 15.13 16.49 -0.97
CA MET A 1 14.52 15.60 0.04
C MET A 1 15.65 15.08 0.90
N ASN A 2 15.70 15.41 2.18
CA ASN A 2 16.69 14.83 3.10
C ASN A 2 16.32 13.37 3.34
N SER A 3 17.07 12.46 2.76
CA SER A 3 17.01 11.03 3.01
C SER A 3 17.67 10.72 4.36
N ASN A 4 17.09 11.22 5.46
CA ASN A 4 17.50 10.83 6.81
C ASN A 4 16.88 9.47 7.11
N VAL A 5 17.40 8.41 6.49
CA VAL A 5 17.07 7.05 6.91
C VAL A 5 17.76 6.83 8.27
N PRO A 6 17.07 6.32 9.29
CA PRO A 6 17.68 6.02 10.58
C PRO A 6 18.86 5.06 10.43
N SER A 7 19.92 5.24 11.23
CA SER A 7 21.12 4.40 11.16
C SER A 7 20.86 2.94 11.56
N ASP A 8 19.80 2.72 12.32
CA ASP A 8 19.29 1.46 12.85
C ASP A 8 18.16 0.86 11.99
N VAL A 9 17.93 1.38 10.77
CA VAL A 9 16.81 0.92 9.92
C VAL A 9 16.80 -0.60 9.68
N MET A 10 17.98 -1.22 9.66
CA MET A 10 18.14 -2.68 9.47
C MET A 10 17.71 -3.50 10.69
N GLU A 11 17.59 -2.87 11.85
CA GLU A 11 17.21 -3.48 13.14
C GLU A 11 15.70 -3.31 13.43
N LEU A 12 14.97 -2.58 12.59
CA LEU A 12 13.53 -2.39 12.75
C LEU A 12 12.77 -3.69 12.45
N GLU A 13 11.80 -4.00 13.30
CA GLU A 13 10.97 -5.20 13.18
C GLU A 13 9.51 -4.89 13.53
N ARG A 14 8.59 -5.57 12.83
CA ARG A 14 7.13 -5.52 13.03
C ARG A 14 6.63 -4.08 13.13
N ASP A 15 6.06 -3.68 14.26
CA ASP A 15 5.41 -2.39 14.45
C ASP A 15 6.34 -1.22 14.16
N THR A 16 7.61 -1.28 14.60
CA THR A 16 8.58 -0.19 14.37
C THR A 16 8.99 -0.10 12.90
N PHE A 17 9.06 -1.26 12.23
CA PHE A 17 9.26 -1.32 10.78
C PHE A 17 8.05 -0.75 10.04
N PHE A 18 6.82 -1.13 10.40
CA PHE A 18 5.62 -0.63 9.75
C PHE A 18 5.41 0.86 9.99
N ASP A 19 5.71 1.38 11.18
CA ASP A 19 5.65 2.82 11.46
C ASP A 19 6.67 3.60 10.65
N PHE A 20 7.89 3.07 10.49
CA PHE A 20 8.88 3.62 9.58
C PHE A 20 8.36 3.62 8.12
N VAL A 21 7.82 2.51 7.64
CA VAL A 21 7.27 2.44 6.27
C VAL A 21 6.10 3.42 6.10
N LYS A 22 5.20 3.54 7.08
CA LYS A 22 4.07 4.50 7.06
C LYS A 22 4.59 5.93 6.93
N GLN A 23 5.62 6.29 7.69
CA GLN A 23 6.20 7.63 7.67
C GLN A 23 6.87 7.98 6.34
N TYR A 24 7.57 7.03 5.71
CA TYR A 24 8.37 7.29 4.50
C TYR A 24 7.63 7.00 3.18
N SER A 25 6.80 5.96 3.17
CA SER A 25 6.14 5.43 1.97
C SER A 25 4.61 5.51 2.03
N GLY A 26 4.06 5.91 3.18
CA GLY A 26 2.63 6.05 3.41
C GLY A 26 1.94 4.77 3.86
N GLU A 27 0.75 4.95 4.43
CA GLU A 27 -0.06 3.89 5.06
C GLU A 27 -0.35 2.71 4.11
N LYS A 28 -0.60 2.99 2.82
CA LYS A 28 -0.93 1.96 1.84
C LYS A 28 0.21 0.97 1.61
N VAL A 29 1.45 1.44 1.60
CA VAL A 29 2.62 0.58 1.40
C VAL A 29 2.84 -0.28 2.64
N ALA A 30 2.71 0.30 3.83
CA ALA A 30 2.81 -0.45 5.08
C ALA A 30 1.78 -1.57 5.16
N ASN A 31 0.51 -1.30 4.88
CA ASN A 31 -0.55 -2.31 4.91
C ASN A 31 -0.30 -3.45 3.89
N LEU A 32 0.30 -3.13 2.73
CA LEU A 32 0.65 -4.14 1.73
C LEU A 32 1.81 -5.04 2.19
N LEU A 33 2.82 -4.48 2.86
CA LEU A 33 3.93 -5.26 3.40
C LEU A 33 3.47 -6.11 4.59
N GLU A 34 2.60 -5.57 5.44
CA GLU A 34 1.99 -6.30 6.56
C GLU A 34 1.17 -7.49 6.07
N PHE A 35 0.34 -7.30 5.03
CA PHE A 35 -0.42 -8.39 4.42
C PHE A 35 0.46 -9.52 3.87
N GLN A 36 1.68 -9.19 3.43
CA GLN A 36 2.67 -10.15 2.91
C GLN A 36 3.56 -10.77 4.00
N ASP A 37 3.32 -10.43 5.27
CA ASP A 37 4.19 -10.79 6.40
C ASP A 37 5.66 -10.35 6.21
N ILE A 38 5.86 -9.25 5.46
CA ILE A 38 7.16 -8.59 5.31
C ILE A 38 7.34 -7.67 6.51
N THR A 39 7.95 -8.19 7.56
CA THR A 39 7.98 -7.56 8.88
C THR A 39 9.30 -6.84 9.21
N ASN A 40 10.30 -6.88 8.33
CA ASN A 40 11.57 -6.18 8.50
C ASN A 40 12.25 -5.90 7.16
N VAL A 41 13.33 -5.12 7.20
CA VAL A 41 14.10 -4.73 6.00
C VAL A 41 14.75 -5.95 5.34
N ASN A 42 15.25 -6.93 6.10
CA ASN A 42 15.87 -8.11 5.52
C ASN A 42 14.89 -8.89 4.65
N TYR A 43 13.66 -9.11 5.12
CA TYR A 43 12.60 -9.78 4.38
C TYR A 43 12.26 -9.00 3.11
N LEU A 44 12.11 -7.67 3.23
CA LEU A 44 11.84 -6.80 2.10
C LEU A 44 12.93 -6.89 1.03
N LEU A 45 14.21 -6.88 1.44
CA LEU A 45 15.35 -6.97 0.51
C LEU A 45 15.49 -8.35 -0.14
N THR A 46 15.02 -9.41 0.52
CA THR A 46 14.99 -10.76 -0.07
C THR A 46 13.78 -11.00 -0.98
N CYS A 47 12.76 -10.14 -0.89
CA CYS A 47 11.59 -10.21 -1.76
C CYS A 47 11.95 -9.71 -3.15
N LYS A 48 11.81 -10.56 -4.18
CA LYS A 48 12.15 -10.22 -5.57
C LYS A 48 11.23 -9.14 -6.15
N ASP A 49 9.94 -9.26 -5.88
CA ASP A 49 8.94 -8.29 -6.28
C ASP A 49 7.79 -8.27 -5.23
N PRO A 50 7.81 -7.31 -4.29
CA PRO A 50 6.74 -7.15 -3.28
C PRO A 50 5.36 -6.82 -3.87
N LEU A 51 5.27 -6.54 -5.17
CA LEU A 51 4.02 -6.25 -5.86
C LEU A 51 3.49 -7.45 -6.65
N GLU A 52 4.26 -8.53 -6.78
CA GLU A 52 3.82 -9.74 -7.48
C GLU A 52 2.57 -10.35 -6.83
N ILE A 53 2.43 -10.21 -5.49
CA ILE A 53 1.22 -10.65 -4.79
C ILE A 53 -0.04 -10.02 -5.39
N LEU A 54 0.04 -8.80 -5.93
CA LEU A 54 -1.09 -8.11 -6.53
C LEU A 54 -1.60 -8.80 -7.79
N LEU A 55 -0.90 -9.78 -8.36
CA LEU A 55 -1.36 -10.56 -9.50
C LEU A 55 -2.21 -11.77 -9.09
N LEU A 56 -2.21 -12.15 -7.82
CA LEU A 56 -3.00 -13.26 -7.33
C LEU A 56 -4.50 -12.93 -7.34
N ASP A 57 -5.31 -13.96 -7.46
CA ASP A 57 -6.77 -13.91 -7.32
C ASP A 57 -7.14 -14.51 -5.96
N SER A 58 -7.41 -13.64 -4.99
CA SER A 58 -7.73 -13.98 -3.61
C SER A 58 -8.71 -12.94 -3.08
N ASP A 59 -9.74 -13.39 -2.36
CA ASP A 59 -10.76 -12.51 -1.77
C ASP A 59 -10.13 -11.51 -0.79
N ASP A 60 -9.22 -11.96 0.08
CA ASP A 60 -8.50 -11.11 1.03
C ASP A 60 -7.67 -10.03 0.32
N LEU A 61 -7.04 -10.40 -0.79
CA LEU A 61 -6.26 -9.48 -1.60
C LEU A 61 -7.14 -8.49 -2.36
N ILE A 62 -8.34 -8.91 -2.79
CA ILE A 62 -9.34 -8.01 -3.39
C ILE A 62 -9.77 -6.96 -2.36
N GLU A 63 -10.00 -7.36 -1.10
CA GLU A 63 -10.31 -6.42 -0.02
C GLU A 63 -9.16 -5.44 0.22
N LEU A 64 -7.92 -5.92 0.28
CA LEU A 64 -6.73 -5.07 0.39
C LEU A 64 -6.61 -4.09 -0.79
N LYS A 65 -6.78 -4.56 -2.03
CA LYS A 65 -6.76 -3.72 -3.25
C LYS A 65 -7.84 -2.64 -3.20
N LYS A 66 -9.03 -2.96 -2.69
CA LYS A 66 -10.12 -1.98 -2.48
C LYS A 66 -9.73 -0.94 -1.42
N ALA A 67 -9.16 -1.36 -0.29
CA ALA A 67 -8.74 -0.47 0.79
C ALA A 67 -7.59 0.47 0.38
N THR A 68 -6.65 -0.03 -0.41
CA THR A 68 -5.45 0.70 -0.86
C THR A 68 -5.63 1.42 -2.20
N CYS A 69 -6.77 1.22 -2.88
CA CYS A 69 -7.09 1.77 -4.22
C CYS A 69 -6.16 1.26 -5.33
N LEU A 70 -5.67 0.04 -5.21
CA LEU A 70 -4.83 -0.58 -6.23
C LEU A 70 -5.71 -1.12 -7.38
N LYS A 71 -5.11 -1.24 -8.57
CA LYS A 71 -5.78 -1.75 -9.77
C LYS A 71 -6.09 -3.24 -9.59
N LEU A 72 -7.29 -3.66 -9.98
CA LEU A 72 -7.67 -5.07 -10.01
C LEU A 72 -7.14 -5.72 -11.30
N ASN A 73 -6.95 -7.05 -11.25
CA ASN A 73 -6.33 -7.84 -12.34
C ASN A 73 -7.11 -7.75 -13.65
N ASN A 74 -8.42 -7.51 -13.57
CA ASN A 74 -9.32 -7.28 -14.71
C ASN A 74 -9.20 -5.86 -15.32
N ASN A 75 -8.11 -5.14 -15.05
CA ASN A 75 -7.90 -3.74 -15.41
C ASN A 75 -8.92 -2.74 -14.83
N SER A 76 -9.87 -3.18 -13.99
CA SER A 76 -10.78 -2.27 -13.31
C SER A 76 -10.09 -1.61 -12.11
N PHE A 77 -10.52 -0.40 -11.76
CA PHE A 77 -10.01 0.35 -10.63
C PHE A 77 -11.12 0.57 -9.61
N THR A 78 -10.82 0.41 -8.33
CA THR A 78 -11.76 0.79 -7.27
C THR A 78 -11.57 2.27 -6.95
N VAL A 79 -12.50 3.11 -7.41
CA VAL A 79 -12.55 4.52 -6.99
C VAL A 79 -13.02 4.59 -5.54
N LEU A 80 -12.22 5.23 -4.68
CA LEU A 80 -12.61 5.49 -3.29
C LEU A 80 -13.98 6.19 -3.20
N PRO A 81 -14.82 5.83 -2.22
CA PRO A 81 -16.09 6.52 -1.98
C PRO A 81 -15.93 8.04 -1.83
N GLY A 82 -14.81 8.50 -1.24
CA GLY A 82 -14.50 9.94 -1.10
C GLY A 82 -14.26 10.65 -2.43
N VAL A 83 -13.65 9.96 -3.42
CA VAL A 83 -13.44 10.49 -4.77
C VAL A 83 -14.76 10.45 -5.57
N LYS A 84 -15.59 9.42 -5.37
CA LYS A 84 -16.94 9.34 -5.97
C LYS A 84 -17.82 10.52 -5.55
N LYS A 85 -17.70 11.02 -4.32
CA LYS A 85 -18.44 12.21 -3.85
C LYS A 85 -18.02 13.52 -4.55
N ASN A 86 -16.75 13.67 -4.94
CA ASN A 86 -16.28 14.89 -5.60
C ASN A 86 -16.62 14.97 -7.09
N HIS A 87 -16.81 13.84 -7.78
CA HIS A 87 -17.25 13.84 -9.18
C HIS A 87 -18.69 14.34 -9.38
N ARG A 88 -19.54 14.35 -8.35
CA ARG A 88 -20.91 14.88 -8.43
C ARG A 88 -21.03 16.39 -8.18
N ARG A 89 -19.98 17.08 -7.72
CA ARG A 89 -20.03 18.52 -7.44
C ARG A 89 -19.62 19.42 -8.60
N ASN A 90 -19.01 18.88 -9.65
CA ASN A 90 -18.42 19.67 -10.73
C ASN A 90 -19.17 19.54 -12.08
N LEU A 91 -20.42 19.06 -12.09
CA LEU A 91 -21.27 19.24 -13.26
C LEU A 91 -21.95 20.62 -13.14
N PRO A 92 -21.70 21.57 -14.05
CA PRO A 92 -22.50 22.78 -14.11
C PRO A 92 -23.93 22.36 -14.42
N THR A 93 -24.86 22.69 -13.53
CA THR A 93 -26.28 22.63 -13.81
C THR A 93 -26.55 23.59 -14.97
N VAL A 94 -27.17 23.06 -16.03
CA VAL A 94 -27.64 23.80 -17.21
C VAL A 94 -28.57 24.93 -16.80
#